data_AF-A0A7L4PE00-F1
#
_entry.id   AF-A0A7L4PE00-F1
#
_cell.length_a   1.000
_cell.length_b   1.000
_cell.length_c   1.000
_cell.angle_alpha   90.00
_cell.angle_beta   90.00
_cell.angle_gamma   90.00
#
_symmetry.space_group_name_H-M   'P 1'
#
loop_
_entity.id
_entity.type
_entity.pdbx_description
1 polymer ?
#
loop_
_entity_poly.entity_id
_entity_poly.type
_entity_poly.pdbx_seq_one_letter_code
_entity_poly.pdbx_strand_id
1 'polypeptide(L)'
;MEKKFNATTIILLIMLIIRFVIQVILSFSNWISISFAVLYLAALIGVVLKQKSGSILTGIIVIIDITLSAIFTSGAYTFGGVAYDLVLGFLAYKEFKHVSD
;
A
#
# COMPACT_ATOMS: atom_id res chain seq x y z
N MET A 1 -15.44 -7.02 22.17
CA MET A 1 -13.98 -7.28 22.34
C MET A 1 -13.24 -6.45 21.30
N GLU A 2 -12.58 -5.37 21.70
CA GLU A 2 -11.70 -4.64 20.79
C GLU A 2 -10.54 -5.55 20.38
N LYS A 3 -10.56 -6.03 19.13
CA LYS A 3 -9.38 -6.69 18.59
C LYS A 3 -8.31 -5.61 18.51
N LYS A 4 -7.34 -5.61 19.42
CA LYS A 4 -6.15 -4.74 19.34
C LYS A 4 -5.45 -4.97 18.00
N PHE A 5 -4.84 -3.94 17.43
CA PHE A 5 -3.97 -4.11 16.26
C PHE A 5 -2.68 -4.78 16.68
N ASN A 6 -2.18 -5.73 15.89
CA ASN A 6 -0.87 -6.31 16.12
C ASN A 6 0.21 -5.34 15.57
N ALA A 7 1.47 -5.51 15.97
CA ALA A 7 2.55 -4.62 15.54
C ALA A 7 2.72 -4.57 14.01
N THR A 8 2.49 -5.70 13.33
CA THR A 8 2.57 -5.80 11.86
C THR A 8 1.50 -4.93 11.19
N THR A 9 0.25 -5.01 11.67
CA THR A 9 -0.87 -4.20 11.15
C THR A 9 -0.61 -2.72 11.36
N ILE A 10 -0.05 -2.34 12.52
CA ILE A 10 0.27 -0.94 12.82
C ILE A 10 1.32 -0.41 11.83
N ILE A 11 2.39 -1.16 11.59
CA ILE A 11 3.43 -0.76 10.63
C ILE A 11 2.86 -0.69 9.21
N LEU A 12 2.03 -1.66 8.82
CA LEU A 12 1.31 -1.64 7.53
C LEU A 12 0.45 -0.38 7.37
N LEU A 13 -0.31 -0.01 8.40
CA LEU A 13 -1.16 1.18 8.38
C LEU A 13 -0.34 2.47 8.25
N ILE A 14 0.76 2.59 9.01
CA ILE A 14 1.66 3.74 8.90
C ILE A 14 2.20 3.85 7.46
N MET A 15 2.64 2.73 6.88
CA MET A 15 3.18 2.73 5.53
C MET A 15 2.10 3.03 4.46
N LEU A 16 0.89 2.53 4.64
CA LEU A 16 -0.24 2.86 3.75
C LEU A 16 -0.59 4.35 3.82
N ILE A 17 -0.59 4.95 5.02
CA ILE A 17 -0.85 6.39 5.20
C ILE A 17 0.22 7.21 4.49
N ILE A 18 1.51 6.87 4.67
CA ILE A 18 2.60 7.58 4.00
C ILE A 18 2.44 7.50 2.47
N ARG A 19 2.12 6.31 1.92
CA ARG A 19 1.89 6.17 0.47
C ARG A 19 0.68 6.94 -0.02
N PHE A 20 -0.42 6.90 0.72
CA PHE A 20 -1.60 7.69 0.40
C PHE A 20 -1.27 9.19 0.32
N VAL A 21 -0.56 9.73 1.32
CA VAL A 21 -0.16 11.15 1.36
C VAL A 21 0.73 11.49 0.17
N ILE A 22 1.73 10.65 -0.15
CA ILE A 22 2.58 10.86 -1.33
C ILE A 22 1.73 10.91 -2.61
N GLN A 23 0.80 9.99 -2.80
CA GLN A 23 -0.05 9.97 -4.00
C GLN A 23 -1.00 11.17 -4.06
N VAL A 24 -1.52 11.65 -2.94
CA VAL A 24 -2.29 12.90 -2.88
C VAL A 24 -1.44 14.10 -3.30
N ILE A 25 -0.19 14.21 -2.83
CA ILE A 25 0.71 15.29 -3.24
C ILE A 25 1.01 15.22 -4.75
N LEU A 26 1.29 14.03 -5.27
CA LEU A 26 1.55 13.84 -6.70
C LEU A 26 0.30 14.04 -7.57
N SER A 27 -0.90 13.85 -7.00
CA SER A 27 -2.18 13.97 -7.70
C SER A 27 -2.44 15.37 -8.27
N PHE A 28 -1.83 16.41 -7.69
CA PHE A 28 -1.89 17.78 -8.23
C PHE A 28 -1.18 17.93 -9.58
N SER A 29 -0.29 16.99 -9.92
CA SER A 29 0.53 17.02 -11.14
C SER A 29 0.26 15.86 -12.10
N ASN A 30 -0.32 14.76 -11.60
CA ASN A 30 -0.51 13.54 -12.38
C ASN A 30 -1.86 12.88 -12.08
N TRP A 31 -2.70 12.76 -13.10
CA TRP A 31 -4.03 12.13 -12.99
C TRP A 31 -3.97 10.66 -12.60
N ILE A 32 -2.90 9.93 -12.96
CA ILE A 32 -2.71 8.53 -12.56
C ILE A 32 -2.56 8.44 -11.03
N SER A 33 -1.90 9.41 -10.40
CA SER A 33 -1.73 9.46 -8.95
C SER A 33 -3.05 9.65 -8.21
N ILE A 34 -4.08 10.26 -8.82
CA ILE A 34 -5.43 10.33 -8.24
C ILE A 34 -6.00 8.92 -8.09
N SER A 35 -5.93 8.09 -9.14
CA SER A 35 -6.43 6.71 -9.11
C SER A 35 -5.72 5.89 -8.02
N PHE A 36 -4.40 6.03 -7.91
CA PHE A 36 -3.63 5.37 -6.85
C PHE A 36 -4.00 5.87 -5.45
N ALA A 37 -4.21 7.18 -5.25
CA ALA A 37 -4.63 7.71 -3.96
C ALA A 37 -5.98 7.11 -3.50
N VAL A 38 -6.94 6.98 -4.43
CA VAL A 38 -8.24 6.34 -4.13
C VAL A 38 -8.05 4.86 -3.78
N LEU A 39 -7.22 4.13 -4.53
CA LEU A 39 -6.94 2.72 -4.27
C LEU A 39 -6.24 2.51 -2.92
N TYR A 40 -5.24 3.33 -2.58
CA TYR A 40 -4.56 3.28 -1.28
C TYR A 40 -5.50 3.65 -0.13
N LEU A 41 -6.44 4.59 -0.33
CA LEU A 41 -7.48 4.90 0.67
C LEU A 41 -8.41 3.71 0.90
N ALA A 42 -8.87 3.04 -0.16
CA ALA A 42 -9.71 1.85 -0.06
C ALA A 42 -8.97 0.70 0.65
N ALA A 43 -7.69 0.51 0.34
CA ALA A 43 -6.84 -0.46 1.02
C ALA A 43 -6.68 -0.13 2.51
N LEU A 44 -6.42 1.14 2.85
CA LEU A 44 -6.32 1.62 4.23
C LEU A 44 -7.60 1.32 5.02
N ILE A 45 -8.77 1.65 4.47
CA ILE A 45 -10.07 1.36 5.10
C ILE A 45 -10.24 -0.15 5.31
N GLY A 46 -9.92 -0.95 4.30
CA GLY A 46 -10.01 -2.40 4.39
C GLY A 46 -9.11 -2.99 5.48
N VAL A 47 -7.88 -2.50 5.64
CA VAL A 47 -6.96 -2.95 6.71
C VAL A 47 -7.42 -2.48 8.08
N VAL A 48 -7.89 -1.22 8.23
CA VAL A 48 -8.46 -0.71 9.50
C VAL A 48 -9.66 -1.56 9.95
N LEU A 49 -10.52 -1.94 9.00
CA LEU A 49 -11.69 -2.79 9.24
C LEU A 49 -11.35 -4.29 9.35
N LYS A 50 -10.07 -4.66 9.28
CA LYS A 50 -9.60 -6.06 9.37
C LYS A 50 -10.24 -6.96 8.31
N GLN A 51 -10.46 -6.41 7.12
CA GLN A 51 -10.99 -7.16 5.98
C GLN A 51 -9.83 -7.75 5.17
N LYS A 52 -9.95 -9.04 4.83
CA LYS A 52 -8.98 -9.75 3.98
C LYS A 52 -8.77 -9.03 2.65
N SER A 53 -9.84 -8.46 2.11
CA SER A 53 -9.85 -7.67 0.87
C SER A 53 -8.91 -6.47 0.91
N GLY A 54 -8.77 -5.77 2.05
CA GLY A 54 -7.87 -4.61 2.18
C GLY A 54 -6.39 -4.98 2.06
N SER A 55 -6.02 -6.14 2.61
CA SER A 55 -4.65 -6.66 2.52
C SER A 55 -4.33 -7.16 1.12
N ILE A 56 -5.27 -7.86 0.47
CA ILE A 56 -5.12 -8.31 -0.92
C ILE A 56 -5.01 -7.10 -1.85
N LEU A 57 -5.87 -6.10 -1.67
CA LEU A 57 -5.87 -4.88 -2.48
C LEU A 57 -4.53 -4.15 -2.35
N THR A 58 -3.99 -4.02 -1.13
CA THR A 58 -2.65 -3.45 -0.91
C THR A 58 -1.58 -4.18 -1.72
N GLY A 59 -1.59 -5.52 -1.70
CA GLY A 59 -0.64 -6.33 -2.46
C GLY A 59 -0.75 -6.13 -3.98
N ILE A 60 -1.97 -6.08 -4.51
CA ILE A 60 -2.23 -5.83 -5.94
C ILE A 60 -1.71 -4.44 -6.33
N ILE A 61 -2.02 -3.40 -5.55
CA ILE A 61 -1.58 -2.03 -5.82
C ILE A 61 -0.05 -1.97 -5.85
N VAL A 62 0.63 -2.58 -4.88
CA VAL A 62 2.10 -2.66 -4.83
C VAL A 62 2.70 -3.29 -6.08
N ILE A 63 2.14 -4.40 -6.57
CA ILE A 63 2.63 -5.07 -7.79
C ILE A 63 2.48 -4.15 -9.00
N ILE A 64 1.35 -3.46 -9.11
CA ILE A 64 1.10 -2.51 -10.20
C ILE A 64 2.08 -1.32 -10.09
N ASP A 65 2.26 -0.75 -8.90
CA ASP A 65 3.12 0.42 -8.66
C ASP A 65 4.59 0.10 -9.02
N ILE A 66 5.09 -1.07 -8.61
CA ILE A 66 6.42 -1.57 -8.98
C ILE A 66 6.52 -1.79 -10.50
N THR A 67 5.51 -2.41 -11.13
CA THR A 67 5.52 -2.69 -12.57
C THR A 67 5.49 -1.40 -13.39
N LEU A 68 4.64 -0.44 -13.02
CA LEU A 68 4.59 0.87 -13.66
C LEU A 68 5.91 1.61 -13.47
N SER A 69 6.49 1.58 -12.27
CA SER A 69 7.82 2.17 -12.02
C SER A 69 8.91 1.51 -12.88
N ALA A 70 8.86 0.19 -13.09
CA ALA A 70 9.81 -0.51 -13.94
C ALA A 70 9.66 -0.20 -15.44
N ILE A 71 8.43 0.02 -15.92
CA ILE A 71 8.12 0.28 -17.34
C ILE A 71 8.33 1.76 -17.70
N PHE A 72 7.87 2.69 -16.86
CA PHE A 72 7.79 4.11 -17.19
C PHE A 72 9.00 4.93 -16.73
N THR A 73 9.88 4.36 -15.90
CA THR A 73 11.10 5.06 -15.47
C THR A 73 12.37 4.32 -15.84
N SER A 74 13.14 4.93 -16.76
CA SER A 74 14.55 4.61 -17.00
C SER A 74 15.37 4.95 -15.75
N GLY A 75 15.48 3.98 -14.84
CA GLY A 75 16.58 3.86 -13.88
C GLY A 75 16.61 4.76 -12.64
N ALA A 76 15.70 5.74 -12.48
CA ALA A 76 15.79 6.75 -11.41
C ALA A 76 14.59 6.86 -10.45
N TYR A 77 13.59 5.97 -10.51
CA TYR A 77 12.79 5.73 -9.30
C TYR A 77 13.73 5.07 -8.29
N THR A 78 14.15 5.87 -7.32
CA THR A 78 15.21 5.54 -6.37
C THR A 78 14.95 4.18 -5.75
N PHE A 79 16.01 3.37 -5.61
CA PHE A 79 15.98 2.04 -5.00
C PHE A 79 15.15 1.98 -3.70
N GLY A 80 15.06 3.10 -2.97
CA GLY A 80 14.22 3.28 -1.79
C GLY A 80 12.70 3.19 -2.04
N GLY A 81 12.18 3.63 -3.18
CA GLY A 81 10.76 3.52 -3.52
C GLY A 81 10.33 2.07 -3.76
N VAL A 82 11.09 1.31 -4.55
CA VAL A 82 10.81 -0.11 -4.80
C VAL A 82 10.99 -0.94 -3.53
N ALA A 83 12.04 -0.68 -2.75
CA ALA A 83 12.25 -1.35 -1.46
C ALA A 83 11.08 -1.09 -0.49
N TYR A 84 10.58 0.15 -0.44
CA TYR A 84 9.41 0.51 0.34
C TYR A 84 8.19 -0.31 -0.08
N ASP A 85 7.92 -0.40 -1.39
CA ASP A 85 6.75 -1.10 -1.92
C ASP A 85 6.85 -2.62 -1.68
N LEU A 86 8.05 -3.20 -1.76
CA LEU A 86 8.29 -4.60 -1.39
C LEU A 86 7.99 -4.87 0.09
N VAL A 87 8.43 -3.99 1.00
CA VAL A 87 8.11 -4.12 2.43
C VAL A 87 6.61 -3.95 2.66
N LEU A 88 5.97 -2.98 2.00
CA LEU A 88 4.54 -2.76 2.08
C LEU A 88 3.75 -4.00 1.63
N GLY A 89 4.14 -4.59 0.49
CA GLY A 89 3.54 -5.82 -0.02
C GLY A 89 3.75 -7.02 0.91
N PHE A 90 4.94 -7.16 1.50
CA PHE A 90 5.22 -8.22 2.46
C PHE A 90 4.36 -8.09 3.73
N LEU A 91 4.23 -6.88 4.29
CA LEU A 91 3.38 -6.62 5.45
C LEU A 91 1.91 -6.88 5.13
N ALA A 92 1.45 -6.50 3.93
CA ALA A 92 0.10 -6.80 3.48
C ALA A 92 -0.15 -8.32 3.38
N TYR A 93 0.81 -9.09 2.88
CA TYR A 93 0.73 -10.55 2.87
C TYR A 93 0.67 -11.14 4.29
N LYS A 94 1.49 -10.64 5.23
CA LYS A 94 1.44 -11.10 6.63
C LYS A 94 0.10 -10.78 7.28
N GLU A 95 -0.45 -9.59 7.04
CA GLU A 95 -1.77 -9.22 7.55
C GLU A 95 -2.88 -10.08 6.94
N PHE A 96 -2.84 -10.34 5.63
CA PHE A 96 -3.78 -11.25 4.95
C PHE A 96 -3.81 -12.63 5.60
N LYS A 97 -2.64 -13.21 5.89
CA LYS A 97 -2.54 -14.51 6.54
C LYS A 97 -3.12 -14.46 7.96
N HIS A 98 -2.75 -13.45 8.75
CA HIS A 98 -3.24 -13.28 10.12
C HIS A 98 -4.77 -13.06 10.21
N VAL A 99 -5.37 -12.34 9.26
CA VAL A 99 -6.84 -12.18 9.20
C VAL A 99 -7.53 -13.46 8.71
N SER A 100 -6.78 -14.38 8.11
CA SER A 100 -7.30 -15.64 7.58
C SER A 100 -7.26 -16.82 8.53
N ASP A 101 -6.34 -16.79 9.50
CA ASP A 101 -6.23 -17.72 10.63
C ASP A 101 -7.24 -17.36 11.74
#